data_AF-A0A920LKK9-F1
#
_entry.id   AF-A0A920LKK9-F1
#
_cell.length_a   1.000
_cell.length_b   1.000
_cell.length_c   1.000
_cell.angle_alpha   90.00
_cell.angle_beta   90.00
_cell.angle_gamma   90.00
#
_symmetry.space_group_name_H-M   'P 1'
#
loop_
_entity.id
_entity.type
_entity.pdbx_description
1 polymer ?
#
loop_
_entity_poly.entity_id
_entity_poly.type
_entity_poly.pdbx_seq_one_letter_code
_entity_poly.pdbx_strand_id
1 'polypeptide(L)'
;MYGFSILFGVLTIVFFLFKILPADPARMMLDKREDAEQLELINQKYGFNKPISLQYLSYVNDISFISIYSLNKHSFISIHNKEINYFKFFETTSYILVAKLPALGKSFVKQEKSVTSIIISTFKNTIVLAISSITIAIVVAL
;
A
#
# COMPACT_ATOMS: atom_id res chain seq x y z
N MET A 1 -13.17 20.56 3.81
CA MET A 1 -12.85 19.82 5.05
C MET A 1 -13.49 18.43 5.13
N TYR A 2 -14.72 18.21 4.66
CA TYR A 2 -15.42 16.90 4.74
C TYR A 2 -14.68 15.73 4.07
N GLY A 3 -14.03 15.95 2.92
CA GLY A 3 -13.36 14.88 2.18
C GLY A 3 -12.26 14.16 2.96
N PHE A 4 -11.51 14.89 3.80
CA PHE A 4 -10.49 14.28 4.66
C PHE A 4 -11.10 13.36 5.71
N SER A 5 -12.16 13.79 6.39
CA SER A 5 -12.88 13.00 7.38
C SER A 5 -13.52 11.75 6.77
N ILE A 6 -14.09 11.86 5.56
CA ILE A 6 -14.67 10.73 4.84
C ILE A 6 -13.56 9.72 4.48
N LEU A 7 -12.45 10.18 3.90
CA LEU A 7 -11.33 9.30 3.54
C LEU A 7 -10.78 8.58 4.78
N PHE A 8 -10.58 9.31 5.87
CA PHE A 8 -10.13 8.73 7.13
C PHE A 8 -11.10 7.67 7.65
N GLY A 9 -12.41 7.95 7.65
CA GLY A 9 -13.44 7.00 8.05
C GLY A 9 -13.44 5.73 7.20
N VAL A 10 -13.34 5.85 5.88
CA VAL A 10 -13.26 4.71 4.96
C VAL A 10 -12.00 3.87 5.25
N LEU A 11 -10.83 4.50 5.42
CA LEU A 11 -9.58 3.80 5.76
C LEU A 11 -9.71 3.01 7.07
N THR A 12 -10.27 3.62 8.11
CA THR A 12 -10.48 2.96 9.40
C THR A 12 -11.42 1.76 9.25
N ILE A 13 -12.58 1.94 8.59
CA ILE A 13 -13.57 0.86 8.41
C ILE A 13 -12.97 -0.30 7.64
N VAL A 14 -12.27 -0.03 6.52
CA VAL A 14 -11.65 -1.07 5.70
C VAL A 14 -10.60 -1.84 6.50
N PHE A 15 -9.76 -1.14 7.27
CA PHE A 15 -8.77 -1.80 8.13
C PHE A 15 -9.41 -2.76 9.14
N PHE A 16 -10.44 -2.32 9.86
CA PHE A 16 -11.13 -3.18 10.82
C PHE A 16 -11.89 -4.32 10.16
N LEU A 17 -12.48 -4.08 8.99
CA LEU A 17 -13.15 -5.13 8.21
C LEU A 17 -12.17 -6.28 7.93
N PHE A 18 -10.95 -5.99 7.46
CA PHE A 18 -9.94 -7.03 7.23
C PHE A 18 -9.40 -7.67 8.52
N LYS A 19 -9.42 -6.97 9.66
CA LYS A 19 -8.97 -7.51 10.95
C LYS A 19 -9.99 -8.44 11.61
N ILE A 20 -11.29 -8.16 11.41
CA ILE A 20 -12.41 -8.89 12.03
C ILE A 20 -12.78 -10.14 11.23
N LEU A 21 -12.36 -10.23 9.96
CA LEU A 21 -12.59 -11.43 9.15
C LEU A 21 -12.04 -12.68 9.88
N PRO A 22 -12.82 -13.79 9.93
CA PRO A 22 -12.46 -14.99 10.68
C PRO A 22 -11.25 -15.75 10.11
N ALA A 23 -10.79 -15.37 8.92
CA ALA A 23 -9.58 -15.89 8.31
C ALA A 23 -8.39 -14.98 8.64
N ASP A 24 -7.35 -15.54 9.26
CA ASP A 24 -6.07 -14.86 9.48
C ASP A 24 -5.52 -14.38 8.13
N PRO A 25 -5.25 -13.07 7.96
CA PRO A 25 -4.69 -12.53 6.73
C PRO A 25 -3.47 -13.30 6.26
N ALA A 26 -2.60 -13.74 7.17
CA ALA A 26 -1.41 -14.54 6.83
C ALA A 26 -1.80 -15.88 6.20
N ARG A 27 -2.82 -16.56 6.74
CA ARG A 27 -3.35 -17.82 6.20
C ARG A 27 -4.04 -17.66 4.86
N MET A 28 -4.58 -16.47 4.56
CA MET A 28 -5.13 -16.18 3.22
C MET A 28 -4.03 -16.01 2.16
N MET A 29 -2.80 -15.72 2.58
CA MET A 29 -1.64 -15.62 1.69
C MET A 29 -0.94 -16.96 1.45
N LEU A 30 -1.07 -17.89 2.39
CA LEU A 30 -0.55 -19.23 2.29
C LEU A 30 -1.45 -20.08 1.39
N ASP A 31 -0.84 -20.90 0.54
CA ASP A 31 -1.59 -21.99 -0.08
C ASP A 31 -1.92 -23.04 0.99
N LYS A 32 -2.94 -23.89 0.75
CA LYS A 32 -3.58 -24.79 1.74
C LYS A 32 -2.65 -25.81 2.41
N ARG A 33 -1.33 -25.79 2.16
CA ARG A 33 -0.35 -26.82 2.54
C ARG A 33 0.93 -26.29 3.19
N GLU A 34 1.00 -25.03 3.60
CA GLU A 34 2.24 -24.45 4.15
C GLU A 34 2.33 -24.50 5.68
N ASP A 35 3.56 -24.73 6.18
CA ASP A 35 3.91 -25.05 7.56
C ASP A 35 3.82 -23.84 8.52
N ALA A 36 3.74 -24.13 9.83
CA ALA A 36 3.68 -23.12 10.90
C ALA A 36 4.84 -22.11 10.85
N GLU A 37 6.02 -22.52 10.39
CA GLU A 37 7.19 -21.66 10.22
C GLU A 37 6.97 -20.61 9.12
N GLN A 38 6.36 -20.99 7.98
CA GLN A 38 6.04 -20.05 6.92
C GLN A 38 4.96 -19.05 7.35
N LEU A 39 4.00 -19.50 8.15
CA LEU A 39 3.00 -18.63 8.77
C LEU A 39 3.66 -17.57 9.66
N GLU A 40 4.65 -17.94 10.48
CA GLU A 40 5.39 -16.99 11.30
C GLU A 40 6.21 -16.01 10.47
N LEU A 41 6.87 -16.48 9.40
CA LEU A 41 7.60 -15.62 8.47
C LEU A 41 6.69 -14.60 7.79
N ILE A 42 5.50 -14.99 7.34
CA ILE A 42 4.52 -14.07 6.76
C ILE A 42 4.02 -13.09 7.81
N ASN A 43 3.68 -13.57 9.02
CA ASN A 43 3.26 -12.71 10.12
C ASN A 43 4.31 -11.65 10.47
N GLN A 44 5.60 -12.01 10.44
CA GLN A 44 6.71 -11.10 10.67
C GLN A 44 6.92 -10.14 9.49
N LYS A 45 6.85 -10.65 8.26
CA LYS A 45 7.05 -9.87 7.02
C LYS A 45 5.99 -8.78 6.84
N TYR A 46 4.73 -9.07 7.15
CA TYR A 46 3.61 -8.13 7.02
C TYR A 46 3.23 -7.43 8.33
N GLY A 47 3.85 -7.81 9.45
CA GLY A 47 3.62 -7.19 10.77
C GLY A 47 2.30 -7.54 11.42
N PHE A 48 1.67 -8.64 11.00
CA PHE A 48 0.43 -9.11 11.59
C PHE A 48 0.61 -9.52 13.06
N ASN A 49 1.85 -9.82 13.49
CA ASN A 49 2.24 -10.08 14.88
C ASN A 49 2.43 -8.82 15.76
N LYS A 50 2.30 -7.60 15.22
CA LYS A 50 2.49 -6.36 15.98
C LYS A 50 1.22 -5.92 16.71
N PRO A 51 1.31 -5.06 17.73
CA PRO A 51 0.14 -4.39 18.31
C PRO A 51 -0.74 -3.70 17.26
N ILE A 52 -2.06 -3.74 17.45
CA ILE A 52 -3.05 -3.21 16.48
C ILE A 52 -2.79 -1.75 16.10
N SER A 53 -2.37 -0.94 17.07
CA SER A 53 -2.06 0.48 16.85
C SER A 53 -0.89 0.66 15.88
N LEU A 54 0.14 -0.18 15.97
CA LEU A 54 1.27 -0.14 15.04
C LEU A 54 0.88 -0.65 13.66
N GLN A 55 0.02 -1.69 13.57
CA GLN A 55 -0.52 -2.17 12.30
C GLN A 55 -1.31 -1.05 11.60
N TYR A 56 -2.16 -0.34 12.34
CA TYR A 56 -2.96 0.76 11.79
C TYR A 56 -2.10 1.94 11.33
N LEU A 57 -1.14 2.38 12.15
CA LEU A 57 -0.22 3.45 11.77
C LEU A 57 0.60 3.09 10.54
N SER A 58 1.09 1.85 10.45
CA SER A 58 1.80 1.36 9.26
C SER A 58 0.91 1.34 8.03
N TYR A 59 -0.35 0.90 8.16
CA TYR A 59 -1.34 0.87 7.09
C TYR A 59 -1.64 2.27 6.54
N VAL A 60 -1.93 3.23 7.42
CA VAL A 60 -2.18 4.63 7.03
C VAL A 60 -0.95 5.25 6.38
N ASN A 61 0.24 5.00 6.96
CA ASN A 61 1.50 5.49 6.42
C ASN A 61 1.79 4.93 5.01
N ASP A 62 1.39 3.69 4.73
CA ASP A 62 1.63 3.05 3.44
C ASP A 62 0.74 3.55 2.31
N ILE A 63 -0.51 3.87 2.63
CA ILE A 63 -1.50 4.38 1.67
C ILE A 63 -1.34 5.89 1.45
N SER A 64 -0.81 6.61 2.44
CA SER A 64 -0.59 8.05 2.32
C SER A 64 0.46 8.37 1.26
N PHE A 65 0.22 9.44 0.51
CA PHE A 65 1.18 10.00 -0.46
C PHE A 65 2.43 10.55 0.24
N ILE A 66 2.26 11.04 1.47
CA ILE A 66 3.34 11.50 2.33
C ILE A 66 3.45 10.50 3.47
N SER A 67 4.65 10.01 3.70
CA SER A 67 4.92 8.98 4.69
C SER A 67 6.09 9.38 5.58
N ILE A 68 5.98 9.00 6.84
CA ILE A 68 7.02 9.15 7.84
C ILE A 68 7.63 7.78 8.07
N TYR A 69 8.95 7.71 8.00
CA TYR A 69 9.68 6.50 8.34
C TYR A 69 10.73 6.83 9.37
N SER A 70 11.04 5.86 10.23
CA SER A 70 12.12 5.98 11.19
C SER A 70 13.43 5.56 10.53
N LEU A 71 14.51 6.28 10.86
CA LEU A 71 15.87 5.99 10.41
C LEU A 71 16.50 4.82 11.17
N ASN A 72 15.87 4.35 12.26
CA ASN A 72 16.37 3.22 13.03
C ASN A 72 16.09 1.91 12.26
N LYS A 73 17.16 1.18 11.91
CA LYS A 73 17.11 -0.10 11.18
C LYS A 73 16.29 -1.19 11.87
N HIS A 74 16.10 -1.12 13.19
CA HIS A 74 15.36 -2.12 13.96
C HIS A 74 13.87 -1.74 14.15
N SER A 75 13.44 -0.60 13.61
CA SER A 75 12.03 -0.19 13.66
C SER A 75 11.24 -0.83 12.52
N PHE A 76 10.01 -1.27 12.83
CA PHE A 76 9.10 -1.88 11.86
C PHE A 76 8.65 -0.91 10.76
N ILE A 77 8.75 0.40 11.01
CA ILE A 77 8.44 1.49 10.07
C ILE A 77 9.75 2.00 9.45
N SER A 78 10.54 1.10 8.87
CA SER A 78 11.82 1.45 8.23
C SER A 78 11.71 1.42 6.70
N ILE A 79 12.34 2.41 6.05
CA ILE A 79 12.40 2.50 4.57
C ILE A 79 13.24 1.38 3.96
N HIS A 80 14.20 0.84 4.71
CA HIS A 80 15.27 0.03 4.15
C HIS A 80 14.80 -1.27 3.47
N ASN A 81 13.62 -1.78 3.83
CA ASN A 81 13.10 -3.04 3.29
C ASN A 81 12.01 -2.86 2.21
N LYS A 82 11.85 -1.65 1.66
CA LYS A 82 10.79 -1.34 0.70
C LYS A 82 11.38 -0.76 -0.59
N GLU A 83 11.40 -1.57 -1.65
CA GLU A 83 11.70 -1.16 -3.02
C GLU A 83 10.60 -0.23 -3.55
N ILE A 84 10.59 1.02 -3.08
CA ILE A 84 9.64 2.03 -3.53
C ILE A 84 10.44 3.20 -4.08
N ASN A 85 10.03 3.74 -5.23
CA ASN A 85 10.52 5.04 -5.68
C ASN A 85 9.92 6.10 -4.75
N TYR A 86 10.75 6.68 -3.89
CA TYR A 86 10.36 7.74 -2.97
C TYR A 86 11.20 8.99 -3.23
N PHE A 87 10.54 10.14 -3.11
CA PHE A 87 11.19 11.44 -3.10
C PHE A 87 11.40 11.85 -1.64
N LYS A 88 12.65 12.04 -1.23
CA LYS A 88 13.00 12.51 0.12
C LYS A 88 12.71 14.01 0.21
N PHE A 89 11.88 14.42 1.15
CA PHE A 89 11.61 15.84 1.41
C PHE A 89 12.45 16.40 2.55
N PHE A 90 12.55 15.67 3.66
CA PHE A 90 13.21 16.14 4.86
C PHE A 90 13.77 14.98 5.66
N GLU A 91 15.03 15.09 6.10
CA GLU A 91 15.71 14.10 6.93
C GLU A 91 16.09 14.75 8.26
N THR A 92 15.56 14.22 9.35
CA THR A 92 15.91 14.59 10.74
C THR A 92 16.73 13.46 11.37
N THR A 93 17.35 13.66 12.53
CA THR A 93 18.16 12.66 13.25
C THR A 93 17.44 11.32 13.51
N SER A 94 16.09 11.33 13.62
CA SER A 94 15.31 10.14 14.00
C SER A 94 14.27 9.70 12.96
N TYR A 95 13.83 10.63 12.10
CA TYR A 95 12.73 10.42 11.15
C TYR A 95 13.05 11.04 9.80
N ILE A 96 12.50 10.44 8.76
CA ILE A 96 12.57 10.95 7.40
C ILE A 96 11.15 11.06 6.84
N LEU A 97 10.87 12.22 6.25
CA LEU A 97 9.66 12.51 5.51
C LEU A 97 9.94 12.24 4.04
N VAL A 98 9.12 11.36 3.47
CA VAL A 98 9.20 11.00 2.06
C VAL A 98 7.83 11.20 1.42
N ALA A 99 7.80 11.68 0.19
CA ALA A 99 6.62 11.45 -0.64
C ALA A 99 6.87 10.24 -1.51
N LYS A 100 5.85 9.41 -1.61
CA LYS A 100 5.85 8.23 -2.43
C LYS A 100 4.50 8.07 -3.09
N LEU A 101 4.47 7.30 -4.17
CA LEU A 101 3.20 6.77 -4.62
C LEU A 101 2.66 5.79 -3.57
N PRO A 102 1.34 5.79 -3.29
CA PRO A 102 0.73 4.85 -2.36
C PRO A 102 1.12 3.41 -2.67
N ALA A 103 1.69 2.73 -1.68
CA ALA A 103 2.14 1.35 -1.83
C ALA A 103 1.01 0.42 -1.36
N LEU A 104 0.20 -0.04 -2.30
CA LEU A 104 -1.02 -0.82 -2.03
C LEU A 104 -0.74 -2.32 -1.73
N GLY A 105 0.50 -2.65 -1.38
CA GLY A 105 0.95 -4.02 -1.13
C GLY A 105 1.17 -4.86 -2.39
N LYS A 106 1.29 -6.16 -2.18
CA LYS A 106 1.49 -7.19 -3.21
C LYS A 106 0.19 -7.97 -3.41
N SER A 107 -0.03 -8.48 -4.61
CA SER A 107 -1.20 -9.32 -4.89
C SER A 107 -1.07 -10.67 -4.16
N PHE A 108 -2.13 -11.06 -3.45
CA PHE A 108 -2.23 -12.37 -2.80
C PHE A 108 -2.43 -13.52 -3.80
N VAL A 109 -3.04 -13.24 -4.95
CA VAL A 109 -3.36 -14.24 -5.99
C VAL A 109 -2.22 -14.36 -7.01
N LYS A 110 -1.58 -13.24 -7.36
CA LYS A 110 -0.44 -13.20 -8.28
C LYS A 110 0.81 -12.86 -7.48
N GLN A 111 1.48 -13.88 -6.96
CA GLN A 111 2.68 -13.73 -6.13
C GLN A 111 3.66 -12.72 -6.75
N GLU A 112 4.19 -11.85 -5.90
CA GLU A 112 5.25 -10.86 -6.18
C GLU A 112 4.91 -9.62 -7.02
N LYS A 113 3.75 -9.57 -7.69
CA LYS A 113 3.31 -8.35 -8.41
C LYS A 113 2.72 -7.32 -7.44
N SER A 114 3.18 -6.07 -7.52
CA SER A 114 2.60 -4.99 -6.71
C SER A 114 1.22 -4.58 -7.25
N VAL A 115 0.26 -4.38 -6.35
CA VAL A 115 -1.09 -3.94 -6.74
C VAL A 115 -1.03 -2.61 -7.49
N THR A 116 -0.15 -1.71 -7.05
CA THR A 116 0.13 -0.43 -7.71
C THR A 116 0.56 -0.61 -9.17
N SER A 117 1.42 -1.59 -9.50
CA SER A 117 1.82 -1.85 -10.89
C SER A 117 0.66 -2.31 -11.79
N ILE A 118 -0.27 -3.10 -11.25
CA ILE A 118 -1.44 -3.60 -11.97
C ILE A 118 -2.42 -2.45 -12.25
N ILE A 119 -2.62 -1.57 -11.26
CA ILE A 119 -3.48 -0.40 -11.42
C ILE A 119 -2.88 0.55 -12.45
N ILE A 120 -1.59 0.87 -12.34
CA ILE A 120 -0.89 1.77 -13.28
C ILE A 120 -0.93 1.21 -14.70
N SER A 121 -0.68 -0.09 -14.89
CA SER A 121 -0.69 -0.69 -16.23
C SER A 121 -2.08 -0.65 -16.87
N THR A 122 -3.14 -0.86 -16.08
CA THR A 122 -4.52 -0.80 -16.57
C THR A 122 -4.92 0.65 -16.90
N PHE A 123 -4.61 1.58 -16.00
CA PHE A 123 -4.97 2.99 -16.16
C PHE A 123 -4.24 3.64 -17.36
N LYS A 124 -3.00 3.23 -17.64
CA LYS A 124 -2.23 3.71 -18.80
C LYS A 124 -2.97 3.47 -20.12
N ASN A 125 -3.55 2.28 -20.30
CA ASN A 125 -4.29 1.96 -21.53
C ASN A 125 -5.55 2.82 -21.66
N THR A 126 -6.28 3.01 -20.56
CA THR A 126 -7.47 3.88 -20.54
C THR A 126 -7.13 5.34 -20.84
N ILE A 127 -6.01 5.85 -20.30
CA ILE A 127 -5.54 7.21 -20.59
C ILE A 127 -5.25 7.37 -22.08
N VAL A 128 -4.52 6.42 -22.69
CA VAL A 128 -4.21 6.48 -24.13
C VAL A 128 -5.50 6.52 -24.94
N LEU A 129 -6.46 5.65 -24.62
CA LEU A 129 -7.74 5.60 -25.33
C LEU A 129 -8.55 6.90 -25.14
N ALA A 130 -8.59 7.44 -23.93
CA ALA A 130 -9.29 8.69 -23.63
C ALA A 130 -8.68 9.87 -24.38
N ILE A 131 -7.34 10.00 -24.37
CA ILE A 131 -6.63 11.05 -25.10
C ILE A 131 -6.88 10.92 -26.60
N SER A 132 -6.73 9.71 -27.17
CA SER A 132 -7.01 9.48 -28.59
C SER A 132 -8.45 9.86 -28.96
N SER A 133 -9.43 9.50 -28.12
CA SER A 133 -10.85 9.83 -28.34
C SER A 133 -11.09 11.34 -28.29
N ILE A 134 -10.51 12.04 -27.32
CA ILE A 134 -10.60 13.50 -27.18
C ILE A 134 -9.95 14.19 -28.39
N THR A 135 -8.76 13.74 -28.82
CA THR A 135 -8.08 14.29 -29.99
C THR A 135 -8.91 14.11 -31.26
N ILE A 136 -9.45 12.92 -31.50
CA ILE A 136 -10.32 12.67 -32.66
C ILE A 136 -11.57 13.56 -32.60
N ALA A 137 -12.22 13.66 -31.44
CA ALA A 137 -13.39 14.50 -31.26
C ALA A 137 -13.10 15.98 -31.56
N ILE A 138 -11.96 16.51 -31.08
CA ILE A 138 -11.54 17.89 -31.35
C ILE A 138 -11.30 18.11 -32.84
N VAL A 139 -10.64 17.16 -33.52
CA VAL A 139 -10.34 17.28 -34.97
C VAL A 139 -11.61 17.20 -35.82
N VAL A 140 -12.59 16.37 -35.46
CA VAL A 140 -13.86 16.25 -36.19
C VAL A 140 -14.81 17.42 -35.90
N ALA A 141 -14.73 18.01 -34.71
CA ALA A 141 -15.58 19.13 -34.32
C ALA A 141 -15.11 20.50 -34.84
N LEU A 142 -13.85 20.61 -35.28
CA LEU A 142 -13.28 21.81 -35.91
C LEU A 142 -13.62 21.86 -37.40
#